data_AF-A0A061GHW1-F1
#
_entry.id   AF-A0A061GHW1-F1
#
_cell.length_a   1.000
_cell.length_b   1.000
_cell.length_c   1.000
_cell.angle_alpha   90.00
_cell.angle_beta   90.00
_cell.angle_gamma   90.00
#
_symmetry.space_group_name_H-M   'P 1'
#
loop_
_entity.id
_entity.type
_entity.pdbx_description
1 polymer ?
#
loop_
_entity_poly.entity_id
_entity_poly.type
_entity_poly.pdbx_seq_one_letter_code
_entity_poly.pdbx_strand_id
1 'polypeptide(L)'
;MGSETPLQLPVINFSKQDLKPGSQEWDLLKSQVRQALEEYGCFEALFDKASLELRSAVFEGLEELFDLPLQAKMLNVSDKPILHHILMHLYMKALGLRIQTSLKIISIQSIVEQVSELEQMVRRMILESFGLEKYMDEHMNSTKYLLT
;
A
#
# COMPACT_ATOMS: atom_id res chain seq x y z
N MET A 1 -20.57 26.81 21.03
CA MET A 1 -20.14 26.40 19.68
C MET A 1 -18.66 26.11 19.76
N GLY A 2 -18.25 24.84 19.85
CA GLY A 2 -16.83 24.48 19.81
C GLY A 2 -16.32 24.70 18.40
N SER A 3 -15.28 25.51 18.24
CA SER A 3 -14.56 25.62 16.97
C SER A 3 -13.75 24.34 16.79
N GLU A 4 -14.22 23.43 15.94
CA GLU A 4 -13.41 22.31 15.47
C GLU A 4 -12.30 22.88 14.57
N THR A 5 -11.10 23.02 15.12
CA THR A 5 -9.90 23.15 14.30
C THR A 5 -9.82 21.92 13.39
N PRO A 6 -9.59 22.08 12.07
CA PRO A 6 -9.43 20.94 11.18
C PRO A 6 -8.31 20.04 11.71
N LEU A 7 -8.62 18.79 12.03
CA LEU A 7 -7.63 17.79 12.41
C LEU A 7 -6.73 17.54 11.18
N GLN A 8 -5.55 18.16 11.17
CA GLN A 8 -4.52 17.85 10.17
C GLN A 8 -3.73 16.65 10.67
N LEU A 9 -3.76 15.56 9.90
CA LEU A 9 -2.93 14.40 10.19
C LEU A 9 -1.44 14.74 10.02
N PRO A 10 -0.55 14.15 10.84
CA PRO A 10 0.87 14.25 10.61
C PRO A 10 1.24 13.72 9.22
N VAL A 11 2.07 14.47 8.51
CA VAL A 11 2.62 14.06 7.21
C VAL A 11 4.07 13.62 7.43
N ILE A 12 4.36 12.36 7.11
CA ILE A 12 5.67 11.75 7.32
C ILE A 12 6.31 11.46 5.96
N ASN A 13 7.55 11.91 5.77
CA ASN A 13 8.24 11.81 4.49
C ASN A 13 9.16 10.58 4.39
N PHE A 14 8.73 9.59 3.62
CA PHE A 14 9.46 8.36 3.31
C PHE A 14 10.20 8.42 1.96
N SER A 15 10.20 9.56 1.28
CA SER A 15 10.81 9.72 -0.05
C SER A 15 12.33 9.87 -0.03
N LYS A 16 12.94 9.95 1.15
CA LYS A 16 14.41 10.01 1.29
C LYS A 16 15.01 8.67 0.83
N GLN A 17 16.04 8.75 -0.01
CA GLN A 17 16.78 7.57 -0.45
C GLN A 17 17.58 6.99 0.72
N ASP A 18 17.70 5.67 0.76
CA ASP A 18 18.53 4.90 1.72
C ASP A 18 18.15 5.02 3.21
N LEU A 19 16.88 4.82 3.55
CA LEU A 19 16.42 4.60 4.93
C LEU A 19 16.92 3.24 5.47
N LYS A 20 18.13 3.24 6.04
CA LYS A 20 18.76 2.03 6.59
C LYS A 20 18.44 1.90 8.08
N PRO A 21 18.01 0.71 8.54
CA PRO A 21 17.84 0.44 9.96
C PRO A 21 19.10 0.80 10.76
N GLY A 22 18.92 1.55 11.85
CA GLY A 22 20.01 2.03 12.71
C GLY A 22 20.70 3.32 12.27
N SER A 23 20.27 3.97 11.18
CA SER A 23 20.71 5.33 10.86
C SER A 23 19.96 6.38 11.69
N GLN A 24 20.52 7.60 11.80
CA GLN A 24 19.85 8.70 12.51
C GLN A 24 18.52 9.08 11.84
N GLU A 25 18.46 9.04 10.51
CA GLU A 25 17.25 9.30 9.74
C GLU A 25 16.18 8.24 9.99
N TRP A 26 16.59 6.98 10.12
CA TRP A 26 15.69 5.88 10.46
C TRP A 26 15.10 6.05 11.86
N ASP A 27 15.94 6.37 12.85
CA ASP A 27 15.47 6.58 14.22
C ASP A 27 14.55 7.81 14.34
N LEU A 28 14.86 8.88 13.60
CA LEU A 28 13.98 10.05 13.50
C LEU A 28 12.61 9.66 12.92
N LEU A 29 12.57 9.00 11.76
CA LEU A 29 11.31 8.58 11.14
C LEU A 29 10.53 7.60 12.01
N LYS A 30 11.22 6.64 12.64
CA LYS A 30 10.63 5.68 13.57
C LYS A 30 9.94 6.40 14.74
N SER A 31 10.58 7.42 15.31
CA SER A 31 9.96 8.23 16.37
C SER A 31 8.73 9.01 15.88
N GLN A 32 8.78 9.58 14.67
CA GLN A 32 7.63 10.26 14.07
C GLN A 32 6.45 9.32 13.81
N VAL A 33 6.72 8.13 13.27
CA VAL A 33 5.72 7.09 13.03
C VAL A 33 5.06 6.68 14.34
N ARG A 34 5.87 6.39 15.37
CA ARG A 34 5.35 6.01 16.68
C ARG A 34 4.48 7.12 17.28
N GLN A 35 4.98 8.35 17.29
CA GLN A 35 4.23 9.49 17.83
C GLN A 35 2.90 9.69 17.10
N ALA A 36 2.89 9.65 15.77
CA ALA A 36 1.67 9.83 15.00
C ALA A 36 0.64 8.72 15.28
N LEU A 37 1.08 7.47 15.42
CA LEU A 37 0.20 6.35 15.76
C LEU A 37 -0.32 6.44 17.21
N GLU A 38 0.50 6.88 18.15
CA GLU A 38 0.10 7.06 19.56
C GLU A 38 -0.89 8.23 19.74
N GLU A 39 -0.68 9.36 19.04
CA GLU A 39 -1.49 10.57 19.20
C GLU A 39 -2.73 10.59 18.28
N TYR A 40 -2.61 10.12 17.04
CA TYR A 40 -3.65 10.25 16.00
C TYR A 40 -4.20 8.91 15.51
N GLY A 41 -3.51 7.80 15.78
CA GLY A 41 -3.87 6.47 15.24
C GLY A 41 -3.55 6.28 13.74
N CYS A 42 -3.16 7.33 13.02
CA CYS A 42 -2.77 7.29 11.62
C CYS A 42 -1.91 8.49 11.21
N PHE A 43 -1.33 8.45 10.02
CA PHE A 43 -0.56 9.52 9.40
C PHE A 43 -0.67 9.45 7.87
N GLU A 44 -0.37 10.55 7.20
CA GLU A 44 -0.19 10.58 5.75
C GLU A 44 1.28 10.32 5.42
N ALA A 45 1.54 9.35 4.53
CA ALA A 45 2.89 9.00 4.10
C ALA A 45 3.20 9.64 2.75
N LEU A 46 4.19 10.54 2.70
CA LEU A 46 4.77 11.01 1.44
C LEU A 46 5.79 10.01 0.95
N PHE A 47 5.47 9.34 -0.15
CA PHE A 47 6.29 8.26 -0.70
C PHE A 47 6.39 8.39 -2.23
N ASP A 48 7.49 9.01 -2.69
CA ASP A 48 7.66 9.39 -4.10
C ASP A 48 8.37 8.34 -4.96
N LYS A 49 8.20 7.06 -4.62
CA LYS A 49 8.82 5.96 -5.39
C LYS A 49 8.06 5.65 -6.68
N ALA A 50 6.77 5.97 -6.73
CA ALA A 50 5.92 5.77 -7.91
C ALA A 50 6.06 6.95 -8.89
N SER A 51 6.48 6.67 -10.13
CA SER A 51 6.52 7.68 -11.18
C SER A 51 5.10 8.18 -11.50
N LEU A 52 5.00 9.44 -11.95
CA LEU A 52 3.72 10.05 -12.29
C LEU A 52 3.00 9.29 -13.42
N GLU A 53 3.75 8.79 -14.40
CA GLU A 53 3.24 7.94 -15.49
C GLU A 53 2.57 6.67 -14.96
N LEU A 54 3.18 6.05 -13.95
CA LEU A 54 2.72 4.79 -13.38
C LEU A 54 1.45 5.03 -12.53
N ARG A 55 1.37 6.16 -11.83
CA ARG A 55 0.14 6.60 -11.13
C ARG A 55 -1.00 6.85 -12.13
N SER A 56 -0.76 7.61 -13.20
CA SER A 56 -1.78 7.89 -14.22
C SER A 56 -2.28 6.62 -14.89
N ALA A 57 -1.37 5.70 -15.26
CA ALA A 57 -1.75 4.42 -15.87
C ALA A 57 -2.65 3.56 -14.98
N VAL A 58 -2.43 3.60 -13.65
CA VAL A 58 -3.30 2.91 -12.69
C VAL A 58 -4.67 3.57 -12.60
N PHE A 59 -4.74 4.90 -12.50
CA PHE A 59 -6.03 5.60 -12.46
C PHE A 59 -6.84 5.37 -13.75
N GLU A 60 -6.22 5.48 -14.92
CA GLU A 60 -6.86 5.16 -16.20
C GLU A 60 -7.35 3.70 -16.27
N GLY A 61 -6.57 2.76 -15.73
CA GLY A 61 -6.97 1.36 -15.67
C GLY A 61 -8.14 1.11 -14.72
N LEU A 62 -8.21 1.83 -13.61
CA LEU A 62 -9.32 1.78 -12.67
C LEU A 62 -10.59 2.39 -13.28
N GLU A 63 -10.50 3.54 -13.94
CA GLU A 63 -11.62 4.17 -14.64
C GLU A 63 -12.26 3.22 -15.65
N GLU A 64 -11.44 2.60 -16.51
CA GLU A 64 -11.93 1.59 -17.48
C GLU A 64 -12.61 0.40 -16.81
N LEU A 65 -12.07 -0.09 -15.68
CA LEU A 65 -12.70 -1.14 -14.87
C LEU A 65 -14.08 -0.69 -14.34
N PHE A 66 -14.17 0.55 -13.84
CA PHE A 66 -15.41 1.11 -13.33
C PHE A 66 -16.41 1.48 -14.43
N ASP A 67 -15.99 1.62 -15.68
CA ASP A 67 -16.89 1.84 -16.81
C ASP A 67 -17.50 0.54 -17.38
N LEU A 68 -17.02 -0.63 -16.93
CA LEU A 68 -17.57 -1.91 -17.39
C LEU A 68 -19.06 -2.09 -17.00
N PRO A 69 -19.87 -2.75 -17.85
CA PRO A 69 -21.27 -3.07 -17.53
C PRO A 69 -21.41 -3.86 -16.23
N LEU A 70 -22.50 -3.63 -15.49
CA LEU A 70 -22.78 -4.30 -14.22
C LEU A 70 -22.72 -5.83 -14.34
N GLN A 71 -23.18 -6.40 -15.45
CA GLN A 71 -23.15 -7.84 -15.70
C GLN A 71 -21.71 -8.38 -15.74
N ALA A 72 -20.78 -7.63 -16.35
CA ALA A 72 -19.36 -7.99 -16.36
C ALA A 72 -18.74 -7.87 -14.96
N LYS A 73 -19.16 -6.90 -14.15
CA LYS A 73 -18.74 -6.75 -12.74
C LYS A 73 -19.31 -7.85 -11.84
N MET A 74 -20.54 -8.29 -12.07
CA MET A 74 -21.25 -9.29 -11.28
C MET A 74 -20.80 -10.73 -11.56
N LEU A 75 -20.19 -11.02 -12.70
CA LEU A 75 -19.54 -12.31 -12.95
C LEU A 75 -18.26 -12.49 -12.12
N ASN A 76 -17.81 -11.45 -11.43
CA ASN A 76 -16.56 -11.38 -10.70
C ASN A 76 -16.72 -11.70 -9.21
N VAL A 77 -17.41 -12.79 -8.89
CA VAL A 77 -17.57 -13.27 -7.50
C VAL A 77 -16.54 -14.36 -7.23
N SER A 78 -15.79 -14.24 -6.12
CA SER A 78 -14.93 -15.31 -5.62
C SER A 78 -15.32 -15.66 -4.17
N ASP A 79 -15.31 -16.95 -3.87
CA ASP A 79 -15.76 -17.50 -2.58
C ASP A 79 -14.78 -17.28 -1.41
N LYS A 80 -13.73 -16.46 -1.57
CA LYS A 80 -12.70 -16.21 -0.54
C LYS A 80 -12.76 -14.77 -0.02
N PRO A 81 -12.97 -14.53 1.29
CA PRO A 81 -13.18 -13.17 1.84
C PRO A 81 -11.99 -12.19 1.73
N ILE A 82 -10.81 -12.61 1.28
CA ILE A 82 -9.55 -11.83 1.29
C ILE A 82 -9.35 -11.08 -0.06
N LEU A 83 -10.44 -10.48 -0.52
CA LEU A 83 -10.83 -10.34 -1.92
C LEU A 83 -10.43 -9.00 -2.57
N HIS A 84 -9.20 -8.50 -2.34
CA HIS A 84 -8.73 -7.27 -3.03
C HIS A 84 -7.52 -7.51 -3.94
N HIS A 85 -6.47 -8.19 -3.45
CA HIS A 85 -5.31 -8.54 -4.28
C HIS A 85 -5.62 -9.67 -5.30
N ILE A 86 -6.36 -10.67 -4.84
CA ILE A 86 -6.78 -11.82 -5.66
C ILE A 86 -7.84 -11.38 -6.68
N LEU A 87 -8.65 -10.35 -6.37
CA LEU A 87 -9.65 -9.83 -7.31
C LEU A 87 -8.99 -9.26 -8.56
N MET A 88 -7.86 -8.56 -8.43
CA MET A 88 -7.06 -8.08 -9.55
C MET A 88 -6.44 -9.22 -10.38
N HIS A 89 -5.92 -10.26 -9.71
CA HIS A 89 -5.28 -11.38 -10.39
C HIS A 89 -6.30 -12.29 -11.13
N LEU A 90 -7.50 -12.49 -10.55
CA LEU A 90 -8.59 -13.27 -11.15
C LEU A 90 -9.35 -12.48 -12.23
N TYR A 91 -9.52 -11.16 -12.05
CA TYR A 91 -10.07 -10.23 -13.04
C TYR A 91 -9.36 -10.36 -14.39
N MET A 92 -8.04 -10.57 -14.36
CA MET A 92 -7.18 -10.70 -15.53
C MET A 92 -7.27 -12.01 -16.28
N LYS A 93 -7.55 -13.09 -15.57
CA LYS A 93 -7.66 -14.42 -16.19
C LYS A 93 -9.02 -14.63 -16.86
N ALA A 94 -10.07 -13.98 -16.35
CA ALA A 94 -11.44 -14.13 -16.82
C ALA A 94 -11.74 -13.36 -18.12
N LEU A 95 -11.07 -12.24 -18.38
CA LEU A 95 -11.42 -11.35 -19.50
C LEU A 95 -10.85 -11.77 -20.87
N GLY A 96 -9.86 -12.67 -20.96
CA GLY A 96 -9.32 -13.16 -22.25
C GLY A 96 -8.78 -12.06 -23.20
N LEU A 97 -8.52 -10.85 -22.69
CA LEU A 97 -8.14 -9.67 -23.48
C LEU A 97 -6.66 -9.73 -23.86
N ARG A 98 -6.37 -9.69 -25.17
CA ARG A 98 -5.03 -9.76 -25.74
C ARG A 98 -4.42 -8.36 -25.92
N ILE A 99 -3.23 -8.19 -25.36
CA ILE A 99 -2.15 -7.23 -25.69
C ILE A 99 -2.22 -5.82 -25.08
N GLN A 100 -3.37 -5.16 -24.90
CA GLN A 100 -3.39 -3.76 -24.39
C GLN A 100 -3.60 -3.65 -22.86
N THR A 101 -4.30 -4.62 -22.26
CA THR A 101 -4.50 -4.74 -20.81
C THR A 101 -3.21 -5.07 -20.05
N SER A 102 -2.20 -5.67 -20.70
CA SER A 102 -0.98 -6.11 -20.01
C SER A 102 -0.19 -4.95 -19.40
N LEU A 103 -0.07 -3.82 -20.09
CA LEU A 103 0.71 -2.65 -19.63
C LEU A 103 0.11 -2.04 -18.35
N LYS A 104 -1.22 -1.87 -18.30
CA LYS A 104 -1.90 -1.28 -17.12
C LYS A 104 -1.85 -2.18 -15.90
N ILE A 105 -1.86 -3.50 -16.09
CA ILE A 105 -1.71 -4.46 -14.97
C ILE A 105 -0.29 -4.51 -14.45
N ILE A 106 0.70 -4.39 -15.33
CA ILE A 106 2.10 -4.26 -14.91
C ILE A 106 2.26 -2.98 -14.05
N SER A 107 1.56 -1.89 -14.39
CA SER A 107 1.54 -0.67 -13.56
C SER A 107 0.89 -0.90 -12.18
N ILE A 108 -0.26 -1.56 -12.10
CA ILE A 108 -0.91 -1.87 -10.81
C ILE A 108 0.00 -2.75 -9.95
N GLN A 109 0.58 -3.80 -10.52
CA GLN A 109 1.50 -4.68 -9.80
C GLN A 109 2.72 -3.90 -9.29
N SER A 110 3.27 -3.00 -10.10
CA SER A 110 4.41 -2.18 -9.70
C SER A 110 4.07 -1.21 -8.56
N ILE A 111 2.88 -0.58 -8.53
CA ILE A 111 2.45 0.22 -7.37
C ILE A 111 2.30 -0.65 -6.12
N VAL A 112 1.69 -1.83 -6.27
CA VAL A 112 1.51 -2.78 -5.16
C VAL A 112 2.85 -3.17 -4.55
N GLU A 113 3.85 -3.48 -5.35
CA GLU A 113 5.20 -3.80 -4.88
C GLU A 113 5.80 -2.63 -4.09
N GLN A 114 5.68 -1.41 -4.60
CA GLN A 114 6.17 -0.20 -3.93
C GLN A 114 5.44 0.08 -2.60
N VAL A 115 4.12 -0.09 -2.55
CA VAL A 115 3.32 0.09 -1.32
C VAL A 115 3.66 -1.00 -0.30
N SER A 116 3.88 -2.25 -0.74
CA SER A 116 4.31 -3.34 0.13
C SER A 116 5.65 -3.04 0.80
N GLU A 117 6.60 -2.43 0.08
CA GLU A 117 7.88 -2.03 0.68
C GLU A 117 7.68 -0.97 1.78
N LEU A 118 6.83 0.03 1.55
CA LEU A 118 6.48 1.05 2.54
C LEU A 118 5.82 0.41 3.78
N GLU A 119 4.84 -0.47 3.57
CA GLU A 119 4.16 -1.20 4.64
C GLU A 119 5.17 -2.00 5.49
N GLN A 120 6.07 -2.73 4.85
CA GLN A 120 7.12 -3.49 5.51
C GLN A 120 8.06 -2.59 6.33
N MET A 121 8.40 -1.42 5.78
CA MET A 121 9.22 -0.42 6.46
C MET A 121 8.54 0.11 7.73
N VAL A 122 7.28 0.52 7.61
CA VAL A 122 6.48 1.04 8.74
C VAL A 122 6.32 -0.03 9.81
N ARG A 123 6.02 -1.28 9.44
CA ARG A 123 5.92 -2.41 10.40
C ARG A 123 7.21 -2.62 11.17
N ARG A 124 8.37 -2.59 10.48
CA ARG A 124 9.68 -2.69 11.13
C ARG A 124 9.90 -1.54 12.11
N MET A 125 9.63 -0.30 11.69
CA MET A 125 9.74 0.88 12.56
C MET A 125 8.88 0.73 13.82
N ILE A 126 7.64 0.27 13.69
CA ILE A 126 6.73 0.03 14.82
C ILE A 126 7.34 -0.98 15.78
N LEU A 127 7.73 -2.17 15.30
CA LEU A 127 8.29 -3.23 16.17
C LEU A 127 9.57 -2.78 16.88
N GLU A 128 10.50 -2.14 16.17
CA GLU A 128 11.72 -1.60 16.76
C GLU A 128 11.42 -0.50 17.79
N SER A 129 10.41 0.33 17.56
CA SER A 129 10.05 1.42 18.47
C SER A 129 9.54 0.92 19.82
N PHE A 130 9.03 -0.32 19.86
CA PHE A 130 8.59 -1.01 21.07
C PHE A 130 9.61 -2.01 21.63
N GLY A 131 10.78 -2.17 21.00
CA GLY A 131 11.77 -3.19 21.39
C GLY A 131 11.28 -4.64 21.19
N LEU A 132 10.47 -4.85 20.15
CA LEU A 132 9.81 -6.13 19.82
C LEU A 132 10.43 -6.82 18.61
N GLU A 133 11.70 -6.55 18.31
CA GLU A 133 12.41 -7.07 17.13
C GLU A 133 12.46 -8.59 17.08
N LYS A 134 12.40 -9.26 18.25
CA LYS A 134 12.35 -10.72 18.34
C LYS A 134 11.14 -11.36 17.64
N TYR A 135 10.07 -10.60 17.40
CA TYR A 135 8.86 -11.05 16.70
C TYR A 135 8.85 -10.65 15.22
N MET A 136 9.92 -10.05 14.71
CA MET A 136 9.94 -9.48 13.36
C MET A 136 9.71 -10.55 12.29
N ASP A 137 10.39 -11.69 12.36
CA ASP A 137 10.23 -12.75 11.37
C ASP A 137 8.82 -13.35 11.41
N GLU A 138 8.27 -13.61 12.60
CA GLU A 138 6.91 -14.13 12.77
C GLU A 138 5.87 -13.15 12.19
N HIS A 139 5.96 -11.88 12.58
CA HIS A 139 5.04 -10.84 12.14
C HIS A 139 5.11 -10.63 10.63
N MET A 140 6.30 -10.54 10.04
CA MET A 140 6.48 -10.33 8.60
C MET A 140 6.03 -11.55 7.77
N ASN A 141 6.25 -12.77 8.28
CA ASN A 141 5.81 -14.00 7.61
C ASN A 141 4.31 -14.25 7.70
N SER A 142 3.63 -13.78 8.77
CA SER A 142 2.17 -13.91 8.91
C SER A 142 1.39 -13.16 7.82
N THR A 143 2.02 -12.15 7.21
CA THR A 143 1.46 -11.34 6.13
C THR A 143 1.89 -11.80 4.73
N LYS A 144 2.64 -12.91 4.64
CA LYS A 144 3.13 -13.47 3.37
C LYS A 144 2.03 -14.06 2.48
N TYR A 145 0.81 -14.23 3.00
CA TYR A 145 -0.36 -14.71 2.24
C TYR A 145 -0.81 -13.79 1.08
N LEU A 146 -0.13 -12.67 0.83
CA LEU A 146 -0.50 -11.67 -0.16
C LEU A 146 0.36 -11.63 -1.43
N LEU A 147 1.42 -12.46 -1.52
CA LEU A 147 2.45 -12.38 -2.59
C LEU A 147 2.81 -13.73 -3.26
N THR A 148 2.05 -14.80 -3.04
CA THR A 148 2.24 -16.10 -3.72
C THR A 148 1.07 -16.48 -4.59
#